data_AF-A0AAW1RQ12-F1
#
_entry.id   AF-A0AAW1RQ12-F1
#
_cell.length_a   1.000
_cell.length_b   1.000
_cell.length_c   1.000
_cell.angle_alpha   90.00
_cell.angle_beta   90.00
_cell.angle_gamma   90.00
#
_symmetry.space_group_name_H-M   'P 1'
#
loop_
_entity.id
_entity.type
_entity.pdbx_description
1 polymer ?
#
loop_
_entity_poly.entity_id
_entity_poly.type
_entity_poly.pdbx_seq_one_letter_code
_entity_poly.pdbx_strand_id
1 'polypeptide(L)'
;MKVAGARTSVPRPASSNSLQILDQNEAESFSGSVSPFRLSYTVLQEKRARKAAEEDAVRLCNRVKQLQKESERVSKRVNDTKKKIQDVRCQQQRVIDKQAVKEKWHREVQEEIDRQRFLNILSRQQNRQNKSLSEVQLQKERHSQAEEAKEESAEIERVLAESKLLARIEALERKEAVRKDYKKCLEHQNKYRADKIKLAHGEYEKRLREQRGARESKQRELSNLGEMESDLLQKLRQMEMEQTRAEEELCTLLHKPKSVKPRSPSRNTQSMSPSRPSQADPKQPFSAAQPQMQQQQYMQRPLPGQSRLPDNRSNAYQASQPAARLGPQDVSQPAMQDGLSEIQEGEEEPLPDFSDDEIAAAFAQYDKDSSGVMQVADLAAIMSDLQMQLDSEQLMQAAQQLDGQGTGQINFGEFLIWWRG
;
A
#
# COMPACT_ATOMS: atom_id res chain seq x y z
N MET A 1 -14.88 -35.19 -48.68
CA MET A 1 -16.04 -35.93 -49.23
C MET A 1 -16.40 -35.34 -50.59
N LYS A 2 -16.49 -36.22 -51.60
CA LYS A 2 -17.14 -36.11 -52.93
C LYS A 2 -17.26 -34.72 -53.59
N VAL A 3 -16.51 -34.53 -54.68
CA VAL A 3 -16.90 -33.60 -55.76
C VAL A 3 -16.93 -34.37 -57.07
N ALA A 4 -18.09 -34.37 -57.70
CA ALA A 4 -18.42 -35.09 -58.92
C ALA A 4 -17.88 -34.35 -60.15
N GLY A 5 -17.24 -35.07 -61.07
CA GLY A 5 -16.81 -34.57 -62.37
C GLY A 5 -17.64 -35.16 -63.49
N ALA A 6 -18.55 -34.36 -64.04
CA ALA A 6 -19.41 -34.68 -65.17
C ALA A 6 -18.59 -34.98 -66.43
N ARG A 7 -18.94 -36.06 -67.15
CA ARG A 7 -18.42 -36.37 -68.48
C ARG A 7 -19.29 -35.67 -69.53
N THR A 8 -18.71 -34.69 -70.21
CA THR A 8 -19.31 -34.04 -71.38
C THR A 8 -19.07 -34.90 -72.62
N SER A 9 -20.17 -35.27 -73.28
CA SER A 9 -20.22 -35.89 -74.59
C SER A 9 -19.94 -34.84 -75.68
N VAL A 10 -19.15 -35.21 -76.69
CA VAL A 10 -18.99 -34.42 -77.92
C VAL A 10 -19.29 -35.33 -79.12
N PRO A 11 -20.09 -34.88 -80.09
CA PRO A 11 -20.58 -35.71 -81.20
C PRO A 11 -19.60 -35.76 -82.37
N ARG A 12 -19.72 -36.78 -83.22
CA ARG A 12 -18.93 -36.98 -84.44
C ARG A 12 -19.86 -36.85 -85.67
N PRO A 13 -19.53 -36.07 -86.71
CA PRO A 13 -20.40 -35.88 -87.87
C PRO A 13 -20.15 -36.90 -89.00
N ALA A 14 -21.08 -36.88 -89.95
CA ALA A 14 -21.49 -37.89 -90.91
C ALA A 14 -20.73 -37.93 -92.26
N SER A 15 -21.20 -38.87 -93.12
CA SER A 15 -21.11 -38.90 -94.59
C SER A 15 -19.77 -39.43 -95.15
N SER A 16 -19.67 -40.22 -96.23
CA SER A 16 -20.56 -40.43 -97.38
C SER A 16 -20.11 -41.65 -98.23
N ASN A 17 -21.08 -42.29 -98.89
CA ASN A 17 -21.11 -42.74 -100.29
C ASN A 17 -20.11 -43.75 -100.92
N SER A 18 -20.77 -44.62 -101.72
CA SER A 18 -20.35 -45.22 -103.00
C SER A 18 -19.39 -46.42 -102.92
N LEU A 19 -19.57 -47.51 -103.67
CA LEU A 19 -20.08 -47.63 -105.05
C LEU A 19 -20.40 -49.11 -105.33
N GLN A 20 -21.51 -49.36 -106.02
CA GLN A 20 -21.84 -50.63 -106.68
C GLN A 20 -20.76 -51.01 -107.70
N ILE A 21 -20.39 -52.29 -107.77
CA ILE A 21 -19.77 -52.89 -108.96
C ILE A 21 -20.61 -54.10 -109.35
N LEU A 22 -21.23 -53.95 -110.52
CA LEU A 22 -21.91 -54.95 -111.32
C LEU A 22 -20.88 -55.99 -111.79
N ASP A 23 -21.17 -57.27 -111.59
CA ASP A 23 -20.48 -58.35 -112.28
C ASP A 23 -21.46 -58.93 -113.31
N GLN A 24 -21.31 -58.49 -114.56
CA GLN A 24 -21.89 -59.09 -115.75
C GLN A 24 -20.73 -59.65 -116.56
N ASN A 25 -20.73 -60.97 -116.78
CA ASN A 25 -20.14 -61.68 -117.93
C ASN A 25 -20.59 -63.14 -117.82
N GLU A 26 -21.64 -63.54 -118.54
CA GLU A 26 -21.56 -64.03 -119.94
C GLU A 26 -20.48 -65.11 -120.12
N ALA A 27 -20.90 -66.36 -119.96
CA ALA A 27 -20.20 -67.51 -120.50
C ALA A 27 -21.07 -68.11 -121.62
N GLU A 28 -21.01 -67.51 -122.82
CA GLU A 28 -21.44 -68.20 -124.03
C GLU A 28 -20.33 -69.16 -124.49
N SER A 29 -20.61 -70.45 -124.38
CA SER A 29 -19.85 -71.53 -125.00
C SER A 29 -20.27 -71.68 -126.47
N PHE A 30 -19.52 -71.08 -127.40
CA PHE A 30 -19.68 -71.30 -128.85
C PHE A 30 -18.53 -72.17 -129.37
N SER A 31 -18.87 -73.38 -129.83
CA SER A 31 -17.96 -74.39 -130.37
C SER A 31 -17.24 -73.91 -131.64
N GLY A 32 -15.93 -74.17 -131.69
CA GLY A 32 -15.01 -73.60 -132.67
C GLY A 32 -15.09 -74.17 -134.10
N SER A 33 -14.91 -73.25 -135.04
CA SER A 33 -14.18 -73.43 -136.29
C SER A 33 -13.15 -72.28 -136.33
N VAL A 34 -11.86 -72.60 -136.09
CA VAL A 34 -10.80 -71.59 -135.95
C VAL A 34 -10.10 -71.39 -137.29
N SER A 35 -10.33 -70.24 -137.92
CA SER A 35 -9.66 -69.79 -139.14
C SER A 35 -8.19 -69.37 -138.87
N PRO A 36 -7.22 -69.72 -139.75
CA PRO A 36 -5.79 -69.41 -139.57
C PRO A 36 -5.46 -67.92 -139.40
N PHE A 37 -6.30 -67.01 -139.91
CA PHE A 37 -6.14 -65.56 -139.74
C PHE A 37 -6.43 -65.09 -138.30
N ARG A 38 -7.23 -65.84 -137.53
CA ARG A 38 -7.52 -65.55 -136.13
C ARG A 38 -6.31 -65.86 -135.24
N LEU A 39 -5.48 -66.84 -135.63
CA LEU A 39 -4.33 -67.32 -134.86
C LEU A 39 -3.14 -66.34 -134.86
N SER A 40 -2.88 -65.68 -136.00
CA SER A 40 -1.83 -64.64 -136.07
C SER A 40 -2.25 -63.35 -135.36
N TYR A 41 -3.55 -63.03 -135.39
CA TYR A 41 -4.14 -61.90 -134.65
C TYR A 41 -4.12 -62.15 -133.14
N THR A 42 -4.48 -63.35 -132.68
CA THR A 42 -4.40 -63.73 -131.26
C THR A 42 -2.97 -63.77 -130.75
N VAL A 43 -2.00 -64.31 -131.50
CA VAL A 43 -0.58 -64.31 -131.07
C VAL A 43 0.00 -62.89 -130.93
N LEU A 44 -0.37 -61.96 -131.82
CA LEU A 44 0.07 -60.57 -131.73
C LEU A 44 -0.60 -59.84 -130.54
N GLN A 45 -1.87 -60.15 -130.29
CA GLN A 45 -2.64 -59.63 -129.16
C GLN A 45 -2.09 -60.17 -127.82
N GLU A 46 -1.73 -61.45 -127.77
CA GLU A 46 -1.07 -62.11 -126.62
C GLU A 46 0.29 -61.46 -126.32
N LYS A 47 1.09 -61.16 -127.36
CA LYS A 47 2.38 -60.46 -127.21
C LYS A 47 2.21 -59.03 -126.68
N ARG A 48 1.19 -58.30 -127.14
CA ARG A 48 0.87 -56.96 -126.62
C ARG A 48 0.36 -57.01 -125.18
N ALA A 49 -0.47 -57.99 -124.84
CA ALA A 49 -0.96 -58.22 -123.48
C ALA A 49 0.19 -58.57 -122.52
N ARG A 50 1.13 -59.43 -122.95
CA ARG A 50 2.34 -59.75 -122.19
C ARG A 50 3.22 -58.52 -121.97
N LYS A 51 3.46 -57.74 -123.02
CA LYS A 51 4.23 -56.49 -122.90
C LYS A 51 3.53 -55.49 -121.97
N ALA A 52 2.21 -55.36 -122.04
CA ALA A 52 1.42 -54.53 -121.13
C ALA A 52 1.52 -55.02 -119.67
N ALA A 53 1.48 -56.34 -119.44
CA ALA A 53 1.67 -56.93 -118.12
C ALA A 53 3.10 -56.73 -117.58
N GLU A 54 4.12 -56.81 -118.44
CA GLU A 54 5.52 -56.49 -118.10
C GLU A 54 5.67 -55.00 -117.74
N GLU A 55 5.06 -54.10 -118.51
CA GLU A 55 5.02 -52.66 -118.22
C GLU A 55 4.23 -52.35 -116.92
N ASP A 56 3.14 -53.07 -116.66
CA ASP A 56 2.36 -52.98 -115.41
C ASP A 56 3.17 -53.48 -114.21
N ALA A 57 3.91 -54.59 -114.35
CA ALA A 57 4.78 -55.12 -113.31
C ALA A 57 5.91 -54.14 -112.96
N VAL A 58 6.48 -53.45 -113.95
CA VAL A 58 7.48 -52.39 -113.72
C VAL A 58 6.85 -51.19 -113.01
N ARG A 59 5.65 -50.75 -113.43
CA ARG A 59 4.91 -49.68 -112.74
C ARG A 59 4.59 -50.05 -111.29
N LEU A 60 4.16 -51.29 -111.04
CA LEU A 60 3.89 -51.81 -109.71
C LEU A 60 5.16 -51.85 -108.85
N CYS A 61 6.28 -52.35 -109.39
CA CYS A 61 7.57 -52.38 -108.68
C CYS A 61 8.03 -50.98 -108.28
N ASN A 62 7.91 -49.99 -109.18
CA ASN A 62 8.21 -48.60 -108.88
C ASN A 62 7.28 -48.02 -107.79
N ARG A 63 5.98 -48.35 -107.85
CA ARG A 63 5.01 -47.94 -106.83
C ARG A 63 5.31 -48.56 -105.47
N VAL A 64 5.66 -49.85 -105.42
CA VAL A 64 6.07 -50.54 -104.20
C VAL A 64 7.32 -49.91 -103.59
N LYS A 65 8.35 -49.61 -104.40
CA LYS A 65 9.56 -48.92 -103.94
C LYS A 65 9.26 -47.53 -103.37
N GLN A 66 8.35 -46.79 -103.98
CA GLN A 66 7.92 -45.49 -103.45
C GLN A 66 7.18 -45.63 -102.11
N LEU A 67 6.24 -46.58 -102.02
CA LEU A 67 5.49 -46.85 -100.79
C LEU A 67 6.39 -47.35 -99.66
N GLN A 68 7.43 -48.14 -99.95
CA GLN A 68 8.43 -48.54 -98.97
C GLN A 68 9.19 -47.32 -98.43
N LYS A 69 9.67 -46.43 -99.30
CA LYS A 69 10.33 -45.17 -98.88
C LYS A 69 9.39 -44.26 -98.09
N GLU A 70 8.13 -44.16 -98.48
CA GLU A 70 7.13 -43.38 -97.75
C GLU A 70 6.83 -44.02 -96.38
N SER A 71 6.72 -45.35 -96.29
CA SER A 71 6.55 -46.11 -95.05
C SER A 71 7.72 -45.91 -94.09
N GLU A 72 8.96 -45.98 -94.58
CA GLU A 72 10.17 -45.70 -93.78
C GLU A 72 10.18 -44.27 -93.24
N ARG A 73 9.82 -43.29 -94.07
CA ARG A 73 9.72 -41.88 -93.64
C ARG A 73 8.62 -41.69 -92.58
N VAL A 74 7.46 -42.32 -92.76
CA VAL A 74 6.38 -42.31 -91.76
C VAL A 74 6.83 -42.98 -90.47
N SER A 75 7.46 -44.16 -90.54
CA SER A 75 7.99 -44.90 -89.40
C SER A 75 8.98 -44.07 -88.60
N LYS A 76 9.91 -43.38 -89.28
CA LYS A 76 10.86 -42.46 -88.64
C LYS A 76 10.12 -41.33 -87.91
N ARG A 77 9.16 -40.66 -88.56
CA ARG A 77 8.34 -39.61 -87.92
C ARG A 77 7.57 -40.13 -86.70
N VAL A 78 7.01 -41.33 -86.78
CA VAL A 78 6.31 -41.97 -85.66
C VAL A 78 7.27 -42.21 -84.50
N ASN A 79 8.46 -42.74 -84.76
CA ASN A 79 9.47 -42.98 -83.73
C ASN A 79 9.98 -41.68 -83.10
N ASP A 80 10.25 -40.65 -83.89
CA ASP A 80 10.63 -39.33 -83.39
C ASP A 80 9.52 -38.72 -82.51
N THR A 81 8.26 -38.90 -82.92
CA THR A 81 7.10 -38.44 -82.13
C THR A 81 6.96 -39.23 -80.83
N LYS A 82 7.15 -40.55 -80.85
CA LYS A 82 7.17 -41.39 -79.65
C LYS A 82 8.27 -40.96 -78.68
N LYS A 83 9.47 -40.68 -79.18
CA LYS A 83 10.59 -40.19 -78.37
C LYS A 83 10.26 -38.85 -77.73
N LYS A 84 9.71 -37.90 -78.50
CA LYS A 84 9.24 -36.61 -77.97
C LYS A 84 8.16 -36.78 -76.90
N ILE A 85 7.20 -37.69 -77.09
CA ILE A 85 6.17 -37.99 -76.08
C ILE A 85 6.82 -38.55 -74.81
N GLN A 86 7.80 -39.44 -74.92
CA GLN A 86 8.53 -39.98 -73.78
C GLN A 86 9.31 -38.89 -73.04
N ASP A 87 9.97 -37.98 -73.76
CA ASP A 87 10.70 -36.86 -73.18
C ASP A 87 9.76 -35.92 -72.42
N VAL A 88 8.60 -35.59 -73.00
CA VAL A 88 7.57 -34.77 -72.33
C VAL A 88 7.05 -35.47 -71.07
N ARG A 89 6.78 -36.78 -71.12
CA ARG A 89 6.38 -37.56 -69.94
C ARG A 89 7.45 -37.56 -68.86
N CYS A 90 8.72 -37.74 -69.24
CA CYS A 90 9.82 -37.71 -68.30
C CYS A 90 9.95 -36.33 -67.65
N GLN A 91 9.79 -35.24 -68.41
CA GLN A 91 9.77 -33.88 -67.87
C GLN A 91 8.59 -33.64 -66.92
N GLN A 92 7.38 -34.06 -67.29
CA GLN A 92 6.19 -33.96 -66.43
C GLN A 92 6.40 -34.72 -65.11
N GLN A 93 6.93 -35.94 -65.17
CA GLN A 93 7.21 -36.72 -63.97
C GLN A 93 8.22 -36.01 -63.07
N ARG A 94 9.31 -35.46 -63.62
CA ARG A 94 10.28 -34.68 -62.86
C ARG A 94 9.68 -33.45 -62.18
N VAL A 95 8.73 -32.78 -62.83
CA VAL A 95 8.02 -31.64 -62.23
C VAL A 95 7.14 -32.11 -61.08
N ILE A 96 6.39 -33.20 -61.26
CA ILE A 96 5.55 -33.80 -60.19
C ILE A 96 6.41 -34.22 -59.01
N ASP A 97 7.52 -34.92 -59.25
CA ASP A 97 8.40 -35.41 -58.19
C ASP A 97 9.01 -34.24 -57.40
N LYS A 98 9.44 -33.18 -58.09
CA LYS A 98 9.93 -31.95 -57.44
C LYS A 98 8.84 -31.29 -56.59
N GLN A 99 7.61 -31.21 -57.10
CA GLN A 99 6.48 -30.64 -56.37
C GLN A 99 6.16 -31.47 -55.14
N ALA A 100 6.14 -32.81 -55.25
CA ALA A 100 5.89 -33.72 -54.14
C ALA A 100 6.94 -33.60 -53.03
N VAL A 101 8.23 -33.48 -53.38
CA VAL A 101 9.30 -33.24 -52.40
C VAL A 101 9.11 -31.90 -51.69
N LYS A 102 8.79 -30.83 -52.42
CA LYS A 102 8.54 -29.50 -51.85
C LYS A 102 7.33 -29.51 -50.91
N GLU A 103 6.24 -30.14 -51.32
CA GLU A 103 5.02 -30.28 -50.49
C GLU A 103 5.29 -31.08 -49.22
N LYS A 104 6.10 -32.15 -49.31
CA LYS A 104 6.51 -32.94 -48.14
C LYS A 104 7.34 -32.09 -47.18
N TRP A 105 8.34 -31.36 -47.69
CA TRP A 105 9.17 -30.46 -46.86
C TRP A 105 8.32 -29.40 -46.15
N HIS A 106 7.43 -28.70 -46.86
CA HIS A 106 6.55 -27.71 -46.24
C HIS A 106 5.65 -28.33 -45.16
N ARG A 107 5.15 -29.55 -45.38
CA ARG A 107 4.34 -30.27 -44.40
C ARG A 107 5.14 -30.58 -43.13
N GLU A 108 6.34 -31.14 -43.27
CA GLU A 108 7.21 -31.48 -42.14
C GLU A 108 7.60 -30.22 -41.33
N VAL A 109 7.94 -29.13 -42.03
CA VAL A 109 8.21 -27.83 -41.39
C VAL A 109 6.98 -27.29 -40.67
N GLN A 110 5.81 -27.36 -41.27
CA GLN A 110 4.56 -26.88 -40.66
C GLN A 110 4.20 -27.71 -39.41
N GLU A 111 4.34 -29.03 -39.48
CA GLU A 111 4.14 -29.92 -38.33
C GLU A 111 5.11 -29.59 -37.19
N GLU A 112 6.37 -29.27 -37.49
CA GLU A 112 7.34 -28.87 -36.46
C GLU A 112 6.99 -27.51 -35.83
N ILE A 113 6.60 -26.53 -36.64
CA ILE A 113 6.12 -25.23 -36.15
C ILE A 113 4.91 -25.43 -35.22
N ASP A 114 3.97 -26.28 -35.60
CA ASP A 114 2.76 -26.55 -34.80
C ASP A 114 3.09 -27.32 -33.51
N ARG A 115 4.05 -28.26 -33.55
CA ARG A 115 4.62 -28.90 -32.35
C ARG A 115 5.21 -27.87 -31.39
N GLN A 116 6.05 -26.96 -31.89
CA GLN A 116 6.67 -25.93 -31.06
C GLN A 116 5.64 -24.95 -30.48
N ARG A 117 4.66 -24.53 -31.29
CA ARG A 117 3.53 -23.70 -30.82
C ARG A 117 2.77 -24.38 -29.69
N PHE A 118 2.47 -25.67 -29.83
CA PHE A 118 1.79 -26.44 -28.79
C PHE A 118 2.61 -26.51 -27.49
N LEU A 119 3.89 -26.82 -27.57
CA LEU A 119 4.79 -26.82 -26.41
C LEU A 119 4.87 -25.45 -25.73
N ASN A 120 4.96 -24.37 -26.52
CA ASN A 120 4.95 -23.01 -26.01
C ASN A 120 3.65 -22.66 -25.30
N ILE A 121 2.50 -23.10 -25.81
CA ILE A 121 1.20 -22.92 -25.14
C ILE A 121 1.17 -23.65 -23.80
N LEU A 122 1.63 -24.91 -23.75
CA LEU A 122 1.71 -25.68 -22.50
C LEU A 122 2.64 -25.04 -21.48
N SER A 123 3.83 -24.63 -21.90
CA SER A 123 4.79 -23.91 -21.03
C SER A 123 4.19 -22.62 -20.48
N ARG A 124 3.52 -21.81 -21.33
CA ARG A 124 2.79 -20.61 -20.88
C ARG A 124 1.66 -20.92 -19.91
N GLN A 125 0.95 -22.03 -20.09
CA GLN A 125 -0.09 -22.45 -19.16
C GLN A 125 0.49 -22.86 -17.80
N GLN A 126 1.57 -23.66 -17.80
CA GLN A 126 2.27 -24.05 -16.59
C GLN A 126 2.84 -22.84 -15.84
N ASN A 127 3.46 -21.90 -16.57
CA ASN A 127 3.96 -20.65 -15.97
C ASN A 127 2.84 -19.81 -15.37
N ARG A 128 1.66 -19.74 -16.02
CA ARG A 128 0.47 -19.09 -15.45
C ARG A 128 -0.02 -19.77 -14.17
N GLN A 129 -0.03 -21.10 -14.13
CA GLN A 129 -0.39 -21.85 -12.92
C GLN A 129 0.61 -21.60 -11.79
N ASN A 130 1.91 -21.69 -12.07
CA ASN A 130 2.97 -21.43 -11.09
C ASN A 130 2.89 -20.00 -10.55
N LYS A 131 2.68 -19.01 -11.43
CA LYS A 131 2.49 -17.61 -11.04
C LYS A 131 1.26 -17.44 -10.13
N SER A 132 0.12 -18.02 -10.50
CA SER A 132 -1.09 -17.96 -9.67
C SER A 132 -0.90 -18.63 -8.31
N LEU A 133 -0.21 -19.77 -8.24
CA LEU A 133 0.09 -20.45 -6.98
C LEU A 133 1.01 -19.61 -6.10
N SER A 134 2.07 -19.03 -6.67
CA SER A 134 2.98 -18.14 -5.96
C SER A 134 2.28 -16.87 -5.47
N GLU A 135 1.40 -16.27 -6.28
CA GLU A 135 0.58 -15.12 -5.89
C GLU A 135 -0.33 -15.46 -4.70
N VAL A 136 -1.01 -16.62 -4.73
CA VAL A 136 -1.86 -17.08 -3.63
C VAL A 136 -1.05 -17.33 -2.36
N GLN A 137 0.15 -17.93 -2.48
CA GLN A 137 1.06 -18.14 -1.35
C GLN A 137 1.49 -16.81 -0.73
N LEU A 138 1.92 -15.85 -1.55
CA LEU A 138 2.32 -14.53 -1.08
C LEU A 138 1.17 -13.79 -0.39
N GLN A 139 -0.06 -13.89 -0.92
CA GLN A 139 -1.24 -13.31 -0.29
C GLN A 139 -1.53 -13.94 1.07
N LYS A 140 -1.38 -15.26 1.18
CA LYS A 140 -1.54 -15.98 2.45
C LYS A 140 -0.48 -15.57 3.47
N GLU A 141 0.78 -15.44 3.06
CA GLU A 141 1.87 -14.97 3.92
C GLU A 141 1.65 -13.54 4.38
N ARG A 142 1.26 -12.63 3.48
CA ARG A 142 0.91 -11.24 3.83
C ARG A 142 -0.24 -11.18 4.82
N HIS A 143 -1.27 -12.00 4.64
CA HIS A 143 -2.38 -12.08 5.58
C HIS A 143 -1.92 -12.64 6.94
N SER A 144 -1.09 -13.68 6.96
CA SER A 144 -0.52 -14.23 8.20
C SER A 144 0.28 -13.16 8.96
N GLN A 145 1.21 -12.49 8.28
CA GLN A 145 2.02 -11.42 8.87
C GLN A 145 1.17 -10.25 9.36
N ALA A 146 0.12 -9.89 8.64
CA ALA A 146 -0.79 -8.84 9.07
C ALA A 146 -1.60 -9.23 10.32
N GLU A 147 -2.03 -10.49 10.43
CA GLU A 147 -2.70 -10.99 11.63
C GLU A 147 -1.72 -11.08 12.82
N GLU A 148 -0.51 -11.61 12.61
CA GLU A 148 0.56 -11.64 13.63
C GLU A 148 0.86 -10.21 14.14
N ALA A 149 1.04 -9.24 13.24
CA ALA A 149 1.28 -7.85 13.63
C ALA A 149 0.09 -7.21 14.39
N LYS A 150 -1.16 -7.58 14.05
CA LYS A 150 -2.35 -7.15 14.80
C LYS A 150 -2.37 -7.75 16.20
N GLU A 151 -2.06 -9.03 16.33
CA GLU A 151 -1.97 -9.71 17.63
C GLU A 151 -0.87 -9.11 18.49
N GLU A 152 0.32 -8.85 17.93
CA GLU A 152 1.41 -8.17 18.62
C GLU A 152 0.99 -6.76 19.07
N SER A 153 0.36 -5.97 18.20
CA SER A 153 -0.13 -4.65 18.55
C SER A 153 -1.19 -4.70 19.67
N ALA A 154 -2.08 -5.68 19.64
CA ALA A 154 -3.10 -5.87 20.66
C ALA A 154 -2.48 -6.27 22.02
N GLU A 155 -1.45 -7.12 22.00
CA GLU A 155 -0.72 -7.50 23.22
C GLU A 155 0.05 -6.33 23.80
N ILE A 156 0.72 -5.52 22.97
CA ILE A 156 1.39 -4.29 23.40
C ILE A 156 0.39 -3.33 24.05
N GLU A 157 -0.80 -3.14 23.45
CA GLU A 157 -1.85 -2.31 24.02
C GLU A 157 -2.35 -2.85 25.37
N ARG A 158 -2.52 -4.17 25.48
CA ARG A 158 -2.90 -4.85 26.73
C ARG A 158 -1.88 -4.61 27.84
N VAL A 159 -0.59 -4.81 27.55
CA VAL A 159 0.51 -4.58 28.50
C VAL A 159 0.59 -3.10 28.89
N LEU A 160 0.41 -2.18 27.94
CA LEU A 160 0.40 -0.75 28.21
C LEU A 160 -0.77 -0.36 29.12
N ALA A 161 -1.95 -0.93 28.92
CA ALA A 161 -3.12 -0.71 29.76
C ALA A 161 -2.89 -1.25 31.19
N GLU A 162 -2.30 -2.44 31.32
CA GLU A 162 -1.93 -3.03 32.60
C GLU A 162 -0.89 -2.16 33.34
N SER A 163 0.17 -1.73 32.64
CA SER A 163 1.20 -0.84 33.18
C SER A 163 0.61 0.49 33.68
N LYS A 164 -0.30 1.11 32.91
CA LYS A 164 -1.01 2.33 33.32
C LYS A 164 -1.84 2.12 34.58
N LEU A 165 -2.51 0.97 34.70
CA LEU A 165 -3.32 0.62 35.87
C LEU A 165 -2.44 0.42 37.11
N LEU A 166 -1.32 -0.30 36.97
CA LEU A 166 -0.35 -0.49 38.05
C LEU A 166 0.23 0.86 38.51
N ALA A 167 0.64 1.73 37.59
CA ALA A 167 1.13 3.06 37.93
C ALA A 167 0.08 3.89 38.69
N ARG A 168 -1.21 3.75 38.34
CA ARG A 168 -2.32 4.41 39.04
C ARG A 168 -2.50 3.85 40.46
N ILE A 169 -2.43 2.54 40.64
CA ILE A 169 -2.49 1.90 41.97
C ILE A 169 -1.35 2.42 42.84
N GLU A 170 -0.12 2.37 42.32
CA GLU A 170 1.07 2.81 43.06
C GLU A 170 1.00 4.30 43.44
N ALA A 171 0.45 5.15 42.56
CA ALA A 171 0.21 6.57 42.87
C ALA A 171 -0.82 6.76 44.00
N LEU A 172 -1.87 5.93 44.05
CA LEU A 172 -2.86 5.95 45.13
C LEU A 172 -2.24 5.49 46.45
N GLU A 173 -1.44 4.42 46.44
CA GLU A 173 -0.72 3.93 47.62
C GLU A 173 0.22 4.99 48.19
N ARG A 174 1.00 5.67 47.34
CA ARG A 174 1.84 6.80 47.75
C ARG A 174 1.02 7.92 48.41
N LYS A 175 -0.14 8.27 47.82
CA LYS A 175 -1.03 9.30 48.36
C LYS A 175 -1.60 8.89 49.72
N GLU A 176 -1.95 7.62 49.91
CA GLU A 176 -2.42 7.07 51.17
C GLU A 176 -1.34 7.05 52.24
N ALA A 177 -0.10 6.71 51.88
CA ALA A 177 1.05 6.80 52.79
C ALA A 177 1.24 8.23 53.31
N VAL A 178 1.23 9.23 52.42
CA VAL A 178 1.32 10.65 52.81
C VAL A 178 0.17 11.06 53.72
N ARG A 179 -1.07 10.64 53.42
CA ARG A 179 -2.24 10.91 54.28
C ARG A 179 -2.09 10.29 55.67
N LYS A 180 -1.60 9.05 55.74
CA LYS A 180 -1.37 8.34 57.01
C LYS A 180 -0.31 9.05 57.85
N ASP A 181 0.78 9.48 57.25
CA ASP A 181 1.85 10.18 57.97
C ASP A 181 1.42 11.59 58.41
N TYR A 182 0.64 12.29 57.59
CA TYR A 182 0.00 13.54 58.00
C TYR A 182 -0.91 13.34 59.22
N LYS A 183 -1.74 12.29 59.21
CA LYS A 183 -2.63 11.96 60.34
C LYS A 183 -1.83 11.67 61.61
N LYS A 184 -0.76 10.88 61.53
CA LYS A 184 0.14 10.61 62.68
C LYS A 184 0.79 11.90 63.21
N CYS A 185 1.28 12.75 62.33
CA CYS A 185 1.89 14.03 62.71
C CYS A 185 0.88 14.94 63.42
N LEU A 186 -0.35 15.00 62.90
CA LEU A 186 -1.46 15.75 63.50
C LEU A 186 -1.85 15.18 64.87
N GLU A 187 -1.94 13.87 65.02
CA GLU A 187 -2.20 13.19 66.29
C GLU A 187 -1.09 13.51 67.31
N HIS A 188 0.18 13.47 66.89
CA HIS A 188 1.30 13.84 67.73
C HIS A 188 1.23 15.31 68.18
N GLN A 189 0.88 16.23 67.27
CA GLN A 189 0.68 17.64 67.59
C GLN A 189 -0.48 17.86 68.57
N ASN A 190 -1.61 17.19 68.36
CA ASN A 190 -2.78 17.26 69.24
C ASN A 190 -2.47 16.69 70.62
N LYS A 191 -1.75 15.57 70.69
CA LYS A 191 -1.28 14.97 71.94
C LYS A 191 -0.36 15.94 72.69
N TYR A 192 0.63 16.51 72.01
CA TYR A 192 1.52 17.50 72.60
C TYR A 192 0.76 18.72 73.16
N ARG A 193 -0.22 19.24 72.42
CA ARG A 193 -1.08 20.34 72.90
C ARG A 193 -1.90 19.93 74.12
N ALA A 194 -2.51 18.74 74.10
CA ALA A 194 -3.29 18.23 75.22
C ALA A 194 -2.42 18.03 76.48
N ASP A 195 -1.23 17.44 76.33
CA ASP A 195 -0.29 17.22 77.42
C ASP A 195 0.22 18.55 77.99
N LYS A 196 0.47 19.56 77.14
CA LYS A 196 0.81 20.92 77.59
C LYS A 196 -0.32 21.57 78.40
N ILE A 197 -1.57 21.42 77.96
CA ILE A 197 -2.74 21.92 78.71
C ILE A 197 -2.88 21.19 80.04
N LYS A 198 -2.74 19.86 80.06
CA LYS A 198 -2.80 19.06 81.29
C LYS A 198 -1.72 19.46 82.29
N LEU A 199 -0.49 19.68 81.82
CA LEU A 199 0.61 20.12 82.69
C LEU A 199 0.30 21.49 83.31
N ALA A 200 -0.13 22.46 82.49
CA ALA A 200 -0.52 23.78 82.97
C ALA A 200 -1.70 23.72 83.96
N HIS A 201 -2.68 22.87 83.71
CA HIS A 201 -3.80 22.63 84.63
C HIS A 201 -3.33 22.02 85.95
N GLY A 202 -2.46 21.01 85.91
CA GLY A 202 -1.89 20.40 87.12
C GLY A 202 -1.09 21.37 87.97
N GLU A 203 -0.30 22.26 87.34
CA GLU A 203 0.39 23.34 88.03
C GLU A 203 -0.57 24.35 88.66
N TYR A 204 -1.63 24.73 87.92
CA TYR A 204 -2.68 25.62 88.43
C TYR A 204 -3.40 25.02 89.65
N GLU A 205 -3.79 23.75 89.58
CA GLU A 205 -4.42 23.05 90.70
C GLU A 205 -3.49 22.91 91.91
N LYS A 206 -2.19 22.70 91.68
CA LYS A 206 -1.20 22.70 92.76
C LYS A 206 -1.13 24.06 93.45
N ARG A 207 -1.03 25.15 92.69
CA ARG A 207 -1.06 26.52 93.25
C ARG A 207 -2.35 26.81 94.00
N LEU A 208 -3.49 26.36 93.48
CA LEU A 208 -4.78 26.55 94.14
C LEU A 208 -4.85 25.77 95.46
N ARG A 209 -4.33 24.54 95.51
CA ARG A 209 -4.21 23.76 96.75
C ARG A 209 -3.30 24.43 97.77
N GLU A 210 -2.14 24.94 97.34
CA GLU A 210 -1.23 25.70 98.21
C GLU A 210 -1.90 26.96 98.77
N GLN A 211 -2.63 27.72 97.95
CA GLN A 211 -3.39 28.89 98.42
C GLN A 211 -4.51 28.51 99.39
N ARG A 212 -5.26 27.43 99.12
CA ARG A 212 -6.30 26.93 100.04
C ARG A 212 -5.67 26.47 101.36
N GLY A 213 -4.60 25.68 101.32
CA GLY A 213 -3.89 25.23 102.51
C GLY A 213 -3.30 26.39 103.32
N ALA A 214 -2.76 27.42 102.67
CA ALA A 214 -2.28 28.62 103.34
C ALA A 214 -3.43 29.41 104.00
N ARG A 215 -4.57 29.55 103.33
CA ARG A 215 -5.78 30.17 103.90
C ARG A 215 -6.31 29.37 105.09
N GLU A 216 -6.36 28.05 105.00
CA GLU A 216 -6.78 27.18 106.09
C GLU A 216 -5.83 27.26 107.28
N SER A 217 -4.51 27.27 107.06
CA SER A 217 -3.53 27.47 108.15
C SER A 217 -3.74 28.81 108.85
N LYS A 218 -3.90 29.89 108.08
CA LYS A 218 -4.18 31.23 108.63
C LYS A 218 -5.53 31.28 109.35
N GLN A 219 -6.55 30.59 108.84
CA GLN A 219 -7.85 30.49 109.51
C GLN A 219 -7.73 29.73 110.85
N ARG A 220 -6.93 28.66 110.91
CA ARG A 220 -6.65 27.95 112.19
C ARG A 220 -5.91 28.85 113.17
N GLU A 221 -4.89 29.59 112.72
CA GLU A 221 -4.17 30.55 113.56
C GLU A 221 -5.11 31.63 114.11
N LEU A 222 -5.96 32.22 113.27
CA LEU A 222 -6.98 33.18 113.69
C LEU A 222 -8.00 32.57 114.66
N SER A 223 -8.41 31.32 114.44
CA SER A 223 -9.30 30.60 115.35
C SER A 223 -8.64 30.42 116.73
N ASN A 224 -7.39 29.97 116.76
CA ASN A 224 -6.62 29.81 118.00
C ASN A 224 -6.45 31.15 118.73
N LEU A 225 -6.16 32.23 118.01
CA LEU A 225 -6.09 33.59 118.57
C LEU A 225 -7.45 34.06 119.11
N GLY A 226 -8.54 33.75 118.41
CA GLY A 226 -9.90 34.06 118.85
C GLY A 226 -10.33 33.27 120.10
N GLU A 227 -9.92 32.01 120.22
CA GLU A 227 -10.12 31.22 121.45
C GLU A 227 -9.35 31.84 122.63
N MET A 228 -8.09 32.21 122.43
CA MET A 228 -7.30 32.92 123.44
C MET A 228 -7.90 34.27 123.82
N GLU A 229 -8.39 35.05 122.86
CA GLU A 229 -9.09 36.31 123.10
C GLU A 229 -10.37 36.08 123.92
N SER A 230 -11.17 35.07 123.55
CA SER A 230 -12.38 34.68 124.27
C SER A 230 -12.08 34.31 125.73
N ASP A 231 -11.03 33.52 125.97
CA ASP A 231 -10.58 33.15 127.32
C ASP A 231 -10.13 34.37 128.14
N LEU A 232 -9.38 35.30 127.52
CA LEU A 232 -8.95 36.54 128.17
C LEU A 232 -10.13 37.46 128.48
N LEU A 233 -11.09 37.61 127.56
CA LEU A 233 -12.32 38.37 127.78
C LEU A 233 -13.22 37.73 128.84
N GLN A 234 -13.23 36.41 128.94
CA GLN A 234 -13.95 35.70 130.00
C GLN A 234 -13.30 35.95 131.37
N LYS A 235 -11.97 35.89 131.47
CA LYS A 235 -11.23 36.25 132.69
C LYS A 235 -11.42 37.71 133.07
N LEU A 236 -11.33 38.63 132.11
CA LEU A 236 -11.61 40.05 132.34
C LEU A 236 -13.03 40.26 132.86
N ARG A 237 -14.05 39.64 132.24
CA ARG A 237 -15.42 39.69 132.74
C ARG A 237 -15.58 39.08 134.13
N GLN A 238 -14.86 38.02 134.46
CA GLN A 238 -14.83 37.47 135.82
C GLN A 238 -14.21 38.47 136.80
N MET A 239 -13.07 39.09 136.46
CA MET A 239 -12.45 40.12 137.30
C MET A 239 -13.33 41.36 137.45
N GLU A 240 -14.03 41.80 136.40
CA GLU A 240 -15.01 42.88 136.46
C GLU A 240 -16.21 42.49 137.34
N MET A 241 -16.68 41.24 137.26
CA MET A 241 -17.73 40.71 138.15
C MET A 241 -17.25 40.65 139.61
N GLU A 242 -15.98 40.29 139.85
CA GLU A 242 -15.36 40.29 141.17
C GLU A 242 -15.16 41.71 141.69
N GLN A 243 -14.72 42.64 140.85
CA GLN A 243 -14.58 44.05 141.17
C GLN A 243 -15.94 44.67 141.50
N THR A 244 -16.97 44.44 140.67
CA THR A 244 -18.33 44.91 140.96
C THR A 244 -18.91 44.30 142.23
N ARG A 245 -18.66 43.01 142.51
CA ARG A 245 -19.00 42.41 143.82
C ARG A 245 -18.26 43.08 144.98
N ALA A 246 -16.96 43.32 144.84
CA ALA A 246 -16.17 44.01 145.86
C ALA A 246 -16.64 45.46 146.05
N GLU A 247 -17.06 46.14 144.97
CA GLU A 247 -17.64 47.48 145.00
C GLU A 247 -19.06 47.48 145.59
N GLU A 248 -19.88 46.45 145.36
CA GLU A 248 -21.18 46.24 146.03
C GLU A 248 -20.98 45.97 147.53
N GLU A 249 -19.99 45.17 147.91
CA GLU A 249 -19.56 44.96 149.30
C GLU A 249 -19.04 46.28 149.94
N LEU A 250 -18.31 47.09 149.18
CA LEU A 250 -17.84 48.40 149.61
C LEU A 250 -19.01 49.40 149.75
N CYS A 251 -19.95 49.40 148.80
CA CYS A 251 -21.17 50.23 148.83
C CYS A 251 -22.10 49.83 149.98
N THR A 252 -22.20 48.55 150.30
CA THR A 252 -22.96 48.06 151.46
C THR A 252 -22.32 48.45 152.80
N LEU A 253 -21.00 48.69 152.84
CA LEU A 253 -20.30 49.23 154.01
C LEU A 253 -20.32 50.75 154.11
N LEU A 254 -20.40 51.48 152.99
CA LEU A 254 -20.23 52.93 152.98
C LEU A 254 -21.50 53.77 153.10
N HIS A 255 -22.73 53.33 152.77
CA HIS A 255 -23.90 54.25 152.86
C HIS A 255 -25.28 53.66 153.20
N LYS A 256 -25.87 54.15 154.31
CA LYS A 256 -27.32 54.26 154.61
C LYS A 256 -27.86 55.63 154.11
N PRO A 257 -29.19 55.80 153.91
CA PRO A 257 -29.77 56.36 152.67
C PRO A 257 -30.31 57.80 152.75
N LYS A 258 -30.52 58.44 151.56
CA LYS A 258 -31.53 59.48 151.16
C LYS A 258 -31.23 59.95 149.72
N SER A 259 -32.07 59.70 148.68
CA SER A 259 -33.33 60.38 148.26
C SER A 259 -33.12 61.87 147.88
N VAL A 260 -33.51 62.45 146.73
CA VAL A 260 -34.81 62.48 146.01
C VAL A 260 -34.68 63.11 144.59
N LYS A 261 -35.12 62.37 143.54
CA LYS A 261 -35.99 62.72 142.36
C LYS A 261 -35.71 63.95 141.40
N PRO A 262 -36.56 64.26 140.38
CA PRO A 262 -36.54 63.68 139.01
C PRO A 262 -36.68 64.74 137.87
N ARG A 263 -36.55 64.36 136.59
CA ARG A 263 -37.36 64.90 135.45
C ARG A 263 -36.95 64.29 134.09
N SER A 264 -37.96 63.78 133.38
CA SER A 264 -37.99 63.40 131.95
C SER A 264 -38.86 64.43 131.19
N PRO A 265 -39.24 64.31 129.89
CA PRO A 265 -38.66 63.64 128.71
C PRO A 265 -38.70 64.51 127.40
N SER A 266 -38.30 63.90 126.26
CA SER A 266 -38.89 64.03 124.89
C SER A 266 -38.54 65.20 123.92
N ARG A 267 -37.94 64.84 122.77
CA ARG A 267 -38.21 65.34 121.38
C ARG A 267 -37.42 64.45 120.41
N ASN A 268 -38.00 63.56 119.59
CA ASN A 268 -38.72 63.74 118.32
C ASN A 268 -38.05 64.68 117.31
N THR A 269 -37.59 64.13 116.17
CA THR A 269 -38.09 64.42 114.80
C THR A 269 -37.32 63.59 113.74
N GLN A 270 -38.06 62.85 112.92
CA GLN A 270 -37.67 62.47 111.55
C GLN A 270 -37.38 63.73 110.70
N SER A 271 -36.51 63.65 109.68
CA SER A 271 -36.89 63.84 108.26
C SER A 271 -35.71 64.10 107.30
N MET A 272 -35.90 63.62 106.06
CA MET A 272 -35.40 64.11 104.76
C MET A 272 -33.95 63.85 104.29
N SER A 273 -33.84 62.90 103.35
CA SER A 273 -33.26 62.95 101.98
C SER A 273 -32.91 64.37 101.44
N PRO A 274 -31.98 64.56 100.46
CA PRO A 274 -32.11 63.98 99.12
C PRO A 274 -30.82 63.60 98.36
N SER A 275 -31.06 62.81 97.32
CA SER A 275 -30.20 62.39 96.22
C SER A 275 -29.57 63.54 95.42
N ARG A 276 -28.31 63.38 94.99
CA ARG A 276 -27.93 63.54 93.56
C ARG A 276 -26.53 62.97 93.27
N PRO A 277 -26.28 62.51 92.03
CA PRO A 277 -25.12 61.71 91.65
C PRO A 277 -24.01 62.55 91.00
N SER A 278 -22.77 62.07 91.07
CA SER A 278 -21.71 62.31 90.10
C SER A 278 -20.48 61.52 90.55
N GLN A 279 -20.13 60.44 89.86
CA GLN A 279 -18.80 59.84 89.97
C GLN A 279 -18.22 59.72 88.58
N ALA A 280 -17.15 60.49 88.37
CA ALA A 280 -16.18 60.33 87.32
C ALA A 280 -15.10 59.32 87.78
N ASP A 281 -14.70 58.44 86.87
CA ASP A 281 -13.36 57.89 86.56
C ASP A 281 -12.26 57.84 87.66
N PRO A 282 -11.36 56.81 87.69
CA PRO A 282 -10.53 56.48 86.52
C PRO A 282 -9.92 55.05 86.35
N LYS A 283 -9.42 54.80 85.12
CA LYS A 283 -8.23 54.02 84.67
C LYS A 283 -8.15 52.47 84.79
N GLN A 284 -8.27 51.81 83.61
CA GLN A 284 -7.38 50.81 82.92
C GLN A 284 -6.61 49.73 83.74
N PRO A 285 -6.36 48.47 83.23
CA PRO A 285 -5.84 48.20 81.87
C PRO A 285 -6.29 46.89 81.13
N PHE A 286 -5.97 46.84 79.81
CA PHE A 286 -5.54 45.73 78.91
C PHE A 286 -6.10 44.29 79.08
N SER A 287 -6.30 43.44 78.07
CA SER A 287 -6.45 43.47 76.60
C SER A 287 -6.87 42.02 76.27
N ALA A 288 -8.04 41.83 75.66
CA ALA A 288 -8.49 40.52 75.17
C ALA A 288 -9.20 40.74 73.82
N ALA A 289 -8.50 40.40 72.75
CA ALA A 289 -9.02 40.47 71.39
C ALA A 289 -9.78 39.19 71.04
N GLN A 290 -11.07 39.33 70.74
CA GLN A 290 -11.85 38.40 69.92
C GLN A 290 -11.99 38.99 68.50
N PRO A 291 -11.97 38.16 67.44
CA PRO A 291 -11.96 38.64 66.06
C PRO A 291 -13.38 38.96 65.54
N GLN A 292 -13.51 40.09 64.85
CA GLN A 292 -14.69 40.48 64.09
C GLN A 292 -14.73 39.79 62.72
N MET A 293 -15.91 39.27 62.37
CA MET A 293 -16.31 38.94 61.00
C MET A 293 -16.28 40.20 60.11
N GLN A 294 -15.60 40.11 58.98
CA GLN A 294 -15.77 41.03 57.87
C GLN A 294 -16.00 40.18 56.61
N GLN A 295 -17.17 40.34 55.98
CA GLN A 295 -17.42 39.84 54.63
C GLN A 295 -16.52 40.60 53.65
N GLN A 296 -15.74 39.87 52.85
CA GLN A 296 -15.17 40.36 51.60
C GLN A 296 -15.30 39.31 50.51
N GLN A 297 -15.48 39.84 49.30
CA GLN A 297 -15.82 39.23 48.03
C GLN A 297 -15.05 37.96 47.65
N TYR A 298 -15.77 37.05 47.01
CA TYR A 298 -15.22 36.02 46.14
C TYR A 298 -14.44 36.64 44.97
N MET A 299 -13.14 36.36 44.85
CA MET A 299 -12.43 36.30 43.58
C MET A 299 -11.22 35.36 43.70
N GLN A 300 -11.04 34.55 42.67
CA GLN A 300 -10.21 33.35 42.59
C GLN A 300 -8.69 33.65 42.55
N ARG A 301 -7.88 32.68 43.00
CA ARG A 301 -6.41 32.70 42.91
C ARG A 301 -5.90 31.61 41.94
N PRO A 302 -4.85 31.85 41.14
CA PRO A 302 -4.41 30.94 40.07
C PRO A 302 -3.19 30.08 40.45
N LEU A 303 -3.00 28.95 39.76
CA LEU A 303 -1.75 28.17 39.65
C LEU A 303 -1.71 27.41 38.29
N PRO A 304 -0.53 26.90 37.84
CA PRO A 304 0.02 27.19 36.51
C PRO A 304 -0.02 26.02 35.49
N GLY A 305 0.49 26.30 34.29
CA GLY A 305 0.30 25.58 33.03
C GLY A 305 0.83 24.16 32.89
N GLN A 306 0.34 23.43 31.89
CA GLN A 306 1.09 23.10 30.66
C GLN A 306 0.18 22.48 29.57
N SER A 307 0.42 22.95 28.34
CA SER A 307 0.44 22.20 27.07
C SER A 307 -0.83 21.49 26.56
N ARG A 308 -1.50 22.11 25.57
CA ARG A 308 -2.14 21.39 24.45
C ARG A 308 -1.96 22.14 23.12
N LEU A 309 -1.63 21.33 22.11
CA LEU A 309 -1.47 21.63 20.68
C LEU A 309 -2.81 22.06 20.01
N PRO A 310 -2.75 22.64 18.80
CA PRO A 310 -3.86 23.38 18.22
C PRO A 310 -4.74 22.52 17.30
N ASP A 311 -6.05 22.75 17.35
CA ASP A 311 -7.00 22.41 16.28
C ASP A 311 -7.46 23.71 15.63
N ASN A 312 -7.09 23.87 14.35
CA ASN A 312 -7.46 25.01 13.52
C ASN A 312 -8.59 24.58 12.57
N ARG A 313 -9.80 25.08 12.81
CA ARG A 313 -10.90 25.08 11.84
C ARG A 313 -11.82 26.27 12.10
N SER A 314 -11.81 27.24 11.20
CA SER A 314 -13.01 27.81 10.55
C SER A 314 -12.63 28.85 9.49
N ASN A 315 -12.97 28.54 8.23
CA ASN A 315 -13.50 29.39 7.15
C ASN A 315 -12.98 30.85 7.01
N ALA A 316 -12.55 31.33 5.83
CA ALA A 316 -13.37 31.43 4.64
C ALA A 316 -12.61 32.07 3.45
N TYR A 317 -13.14 31.81 2.25
CA TYR A 317 -13.02 32.51 0.96
C TYR A 317 -11.89 32.15 -0.02
N GLN A 318 -12.39 31.95 -1.25
CA GLN A 318 -11.81 32.17 -2.57
C GLN A 318 -11.14 30.99 -3.33
N ALA A 319 -11.99 30.43 -4.20
CA ALA A 319 -11.86 30.49 -5.67
C ALA A 319 -11.16 29.32 -6.41
N SER A 320 -11.84 28.98 -7.52
CA SER A 320 -11.32 28.38 -8.76
C SER A 320 -11.37 26.86 -8.93
N GLN A 321 -12.55 26.44 -9.44
CA GLN A 321 -12.85 25.47 -10.49
C GLN A 321 -12.36 24.00 -10.46
N PRO A 322 -13.20 23.06 -10.97
CA PRO A 322 -12.93 21.62 -11.00
C PRO A 322 -12.45 21.15 -12.39
N ALA A 323 -11.73 20.04 -12.44
CA ALA A 323 -11.59 19.24 -13.65
C ALA A 323 -11.61 17.75 -13.30
N ALA A 324 -12.80 17.16 -13.41
CA ALA A 324 -12.99 15.72 -13.41
C ALA A 324 -13.36 15.26 -14.82
N ARG A 325 -12.79 14.11 -15.19
CA ARG A 325 -13.32 13.08 -16.09
C ARG A 325 -13.91 13.52 -17.44
N LEU A 326 -13.23 13.12 -18.51
CA LEU A 326 -13.88 12.78 -19.76
C LEU A 326 -13.48 11.35 -20.16
N GLY A 327 -14.51 10.56 -20.50
CA GLY A 327 -14.39 9.25 -21.12
C GLY A 327 -14.11 9.36 -22.63
N PRO A 328 -14.05 8.22 -23.34
CA PRO A 328 -13.55 8.14 -24.70
C PRO A 328 -14.66 8.44 -25.71
N GLN A 329 -14.37 9.24 -26.74
CA GLN A 329 -15.17 9.25 -27.97
C GLN A 329 -14.30 9.30 -29.22
N ASP A 330 -14.62 8.31 -30.05
CA ASP A 330 -14.45 8.14 -31.48
C ASP A 330 -14.84 9.39 -32.30
N VAL A 331 -14.01 9.79 -33.27
CA VAL A 331 -14.43 10.55 -34.45
C VAL A 331 -13.55 10.21 -35.65
N SER A 332 -14.20 9.81 -36.74
CA SER A 332 -13.66 9.60 -38.08
C SER A 332 -13.58 10.90 -38.91
N GLN A 333 -12.42 11.14 -39.55
CA GLN A 333 -12.14 11.78 -40.89
C GLN A 333 -12.61 13.23 -41.20
N PRO A 334 -12.15 13.95 -42.28
CA PRO A 334 -11.16 13.65 -43.37
C PRO A 334 -10.12 14.77 -43.74
N ALA A 335 -9.15 14.39 -44.60
CA ALA A 335 -8.48 15.09 -45.73
C ALA A 335 -7.83 16.49 -45.60
N MET A 336 -6.60 16.64 -46.14
CA MET A 336 -6.19 17.53 -47.27
C MET A 336 -4.64 17.60 -47.40
N GLN A 337 -4.10 16.75 -48.27
CA GLN A 337 -3.23 16.99 -49.44
C GLN A 337 -2.11 18.08 -49.49
N ASP A 338 -0.95 17.60 -50.00
CA ASP A 338 0.11 18.22 -50.83
C ASP A 338 1.30 19.00 -50.21
N GLY A 339 2.53 18.58 -50.55
CA GLY A 339 3.69 19.50 -50.66
C GLY A 339 5.10 18.98 -50.33
N LEU A 340 5.62 18.00 -51.09
CA LEU A 340 7.03 17.82 -51.52
C LEU A 340 8.20 18.05 -50.54
N SER A 341 8.96 16.98 -50.26
CA SER A 341 10.41 16.98 -50.54
C SER A 341 10.91 15.55 -50.71
N GLU A 342 11.25 15.26 -51.95
CA GLU A 342 12.02 14.12 -52.44
C GLU A 342 13.42 14.19 -51.83
N ILE A 343 13.65 13.40 -50.78
CA ILE A 343 15.00 13.11 -50.26
C ILE A 343 15.38 11.74 -50.80
N GLN A 344 16.49 11.75 -51.53
CA GLN A 344 17.17 10.59 -52.09
C GLN A 344 17.22 9.46 -51.07
N GLU A 345 16.64 8.32 -51.43
CA GLU A 345 16.88 7.03 -50.78
C GLU A 345 18.38 6.72 -50.91
N GLY A 346 19.15 7.14 -49.91
CA GLY A 346 20.47 6.59 -49.64
C GLY A 346 20.26 5.14 -49.21
N GLU A 347 20.91 4.23 -49.92
CA GLU A 347 21.07 2.85 -49.53
C GLU A 347 21.57 2.80 -48.07
N GLU A 348 20.70 2.45 -47.13
CA GLU A 348 21.13 2.02 -45.79
C GLU A 348 21.85 0.69 -45.97
N GLU A 349 23.16 0.76 -46.15
CA GLU A 349 24.07 -0.35 -45.93
C GLU A 349 23.80 -0.88 -44.51
N PRO A 350 23.35 -2.15 -44.35
CA PRO A 350 23.09 -2.70 -43.04
C PRO A 350 24.38 -2.62 -42.23
N LEU A 351 24.28 -2.02 -41.05
CA LEU A 351 25.39 -1.91 -40.11
C LEU A 351 26.05 -3.29 -39.96
N PRO A 352 27.39 -3.38 -39.98
CA PRO A 352 28.07 -4.66 -39.81
C PRO A 352 27.57 -5.34 -38.53
N ASP A 353 27.27 -6.63 -38.62
CA ASP A 353 26.84 -7.45 -37.48
C ASP A 353 28.05 -7.67 -36.56
N PHE A 354 28.37 -6.66 -35.76
CA PHE A 354 29.35 -6.75 -34.69
C PHE A 354 28.73 -7.57 -33.56
N SER A 355 29.50 -8.55 -33.08
CA SER A 355 29.07 -9.37 -31.95
C SER A 355 28.97 -8.52 -30.68
N ASP A 356 28.10 -8.90 -29.75
CA ASP A 356 27.97 -8.24 -28.44
C ASP A 356 29.33 -8.11 -27.72
N ASP A 357 30.23 -9.07 -27.95
CA ASP A 357 31.57 -9.09 -27.37
C ASP A 357 32.48 -8.00 -27.97
N GLU A 358 32.35 -7.67 -29.25
CA GLU A 358 33.10 -6.59 -29.91
C GLU A 358 32.60 -5.20 -29.50
N ILE A 359 31.27 -5.06 -29.35
CA ILE A 359 30.62 -3.85 -28.87
C ILE A 359 30.98 -3.61 -27.38
N ALA A 360 30.99 -4.68 -26.58
CA ALA A 360 31.43 -4.62 -25.19
C ALA A 360 32.91 -4.28 -25.06
N ALA A 361 33.78 -4.84 -25.92
CA ALA A 361 35.20 -4.53 -25.92
C ALA A 361 35.48 -3.06 -26.27
N ALA A 362 34.77 -2.51 -27.27
CA ALA A 362 34.85 -1.10 -27.62
C ALA A 362 34.37 -0.21 -26.47
N PHE A 363 33.26 -0.55 -25.81
CA PHE A 363 32.75 0.20 -24.65
C PHE A 363 33.74 0.18 -23.46
N ALA A 364 34.31 -0.99 -23.15
CA ALA A 364 35.23 -1.19 -22.05
C ALA A 364 36.56 -0.42 -22.20
N GLN A 365 36.95 -0.07 -23.43
CA GLN A 365 38.14 0.74 -23.68
C GLN A 365 37.98 2.19 -23.18
N TYR A 366 36.75 2.70 -23.12
CA TYR A 366 36.44 4.08 -22.71
C TYR A 366 35.94 4.17 -21.27
N ASP A 367 35.38 3.09 -20.71
CA ASP A 367 35.05 2.95 -19.30
C ASP A 367 36.30 2.68 -18.43
N LYS A 368 37.18 3.70 -18.31
CA LYS A 368 38.48 3.62 -17.63
C LYS A 368 38.38 3.33 -16.13
N ASP A 369 37.24 3.62 -15.52
CA ASP A 369 36.97 3.41 -14.10
C ASP A 369 36.09 2.19 -13.82
N SER A 370 35.72 1.42 -14.86
CA SER A 370 34.83 0.25 -14.75
C SER A 370 33.51 0.60 -14.07
N SER A 371 33.04 1.82 -14.29
CA SER A 371 31.82 2.37 -13.70
C SER A 371 30.55 1.87 -14.40
N GLY A 372 30.68 1.26 -15.58
CA GLY A 372 29.56 0.81 -16.42
C GLY A 372 28.82 1.94 -17.12
N VAL A 373 29.34 3.17 -17.03
CA VAL A 373 28.76 4.38 -17.62
C VAL A 373 29.85 5.14 -18.36
N MET A 374 29.49 5.78 -19.47
CA MET A 374 30.41 6.62 -20.24
C MET A 374 29.85 8.00 -20.45
N GLN A 375 30.72 8.98 -20.67
CA GLN A 375 30.29 10.34 -20.96
C GLN A 375 29.81 10.44 -22.40
N VAL A 376 28.81 11.30 -22.65
CA VAL A 376 28.32 11.59 -24.00
C VAL A 376 29.46 12.05 -24.95
N ALA A 377 30.49 12.71 -24.41
CA ALA A 377 31.65 13.14 -25.19
C ALA A 377 32.50 11.98 -25.74
N ASP A 378 32.45 10.81 -25.09
CA ASP A 378 33.22 9.62 -25.48
C ASP A 378 32.51 8.78 -26.55
N LEU A 379 31.21 9.01 -26.78
CA LEU A 379 30.42 8.35 -27.83
C LEU A 379 31.03 8.54 -29.23
N ALA A 380 31.55 9.73 -29.52
CA ALA A 380 32.20 10.04 -30.81
C ALA A 380 33.44 9.18 -31.07
N ALA A 381 34.20 8.90 -30.01
CA ALA A 381 35.44 8.16 -30.07
C ALA A 381 35.16 6.66 -30.31
N ILE A 382 34.12 6.12 -29.66
CA ILE A 382 33.69 4.72 -29.87
C ILE A 382 33.19 4.49 -31.30
N MET A 383 32.44 5.43 -31.86
CA MET A 383 32.00 5.33 -33.26
C MET A 383 33.20 5.33 -34.21
N SER A 384 34.24 6.12 -33.90
CA SER A 384 35.49 6.14 -34.66
C SER A 384 36.27 4.83 -34.55
N ASP A 385 36.33 4.23 -33.35
CA ASP A 385 37.00 2.94 -33.09
C ASP A 385 36.28 1.77 -33.77
N LEU A 386 34.95 1.83 -33.87
CA LEU A 386 34.12 0.87 -34.63
C LEU A 386 34.09 1.16 -36.14
N GLN A 387 34.92 2.10 -36.62
CA GLN A 387 35.04 2.52 -38.02
C GLN A 387 33.72 3.03 -38.64
N MET A 388 32.78 3.46 -37.80
CA MET A 388 31.52 4.06 -38.22
C MET A 388 31.61 5.58 -38.19
N GLN A 389 31.47 6.20 -39.36
CA GLN A 389 31.43 7.65 -39.49
C GLN A 389 29.99 8.12 -39.32
N LEU A 390 29.64 8.59 -38.12
CA LEU A 390 28.40 9.34 -37.90
C LEU A 390 28.66 10.83 -38.10
N ASP A 391 27.75 11.50 -38.80
CA ASP A 391 27.80 12.96 -38.92
C ASP A 391 27.52 13.62 -37.55
N SER A 392 28.02 14.85 -37.37
CA SER A 392 27.86 15.59 -36.10
C SER A 392 26.39 15.74 -35.68
N GLU A 393 25.46 15.76 -36.64
CA GLU A 393 24.02 15.82 -36.38
C GLU A 393 23.46 14.47 -35.91
N GLN A 394 23.90 13.37 -36.54
CA GLN A 394 23.51 12.01 -36.17
C GLN A 394 24.06 11.60 -34.81
N LEU A 395 25.31 11.97 -34.51
CA LEU A 395 25.92 11.74 -33.20
C LEU A 395 25.15 12.48 -32.08
N MET A 396 24.71 13.71 -32.35
CA MET A 396 23.91 14.48 -31.40
C MET A 396 22.53 13.86 -31.17
N GLN A 397 21.90 13.34 -32.24
CA GLN A 397 20.65 12.59 -32.13
C GLN A 397 20.83 11.27 -31.34
N ALA A 398 21.90 10.51 -31.61
CA ALA A 398 22.24 9.29 -30.88
C ALA A 398 22.46 9.57 -29.39
N ALA A 399 23.24 10.61 -29.08
CA ALA A 399 23.48 11.06 -27.71
C ALA A 399 22.18 11.45 -26.99
N GLN A 400 21.26 12.15 -27.67
CA GLN A 400 19.97 12.55 -27.08
C GLN A 400 19.02 11.36 -26.87
N GLN A 401 19.07 10.37 -27.75
CA GLN A 401 18.27 9.14 -27.59
C GLN A 401 18.79 8.27 -26.45
N LEU A 402 20.10 8.19 -26.30
CA LEU A 402 20.78 7.41 -25.26
C LEU A 402 20.67 8.09 -23.87
N ASP A 403 20.90 9.40 -23.79
CA ASP A 403 20.78 10.17 -22.56
C ASP A 403 19.37 10.76 -22.37
N GLY A 404 18.35 9.89 -22.37
CA GLY A 404 16.96 10.29 -22.18
C GLY A 404 16.67 10.90 -20.79
N GLN A 405 17.60 10.76 -19.84
CA GLN A 405 17.53 11.31 -18.49
C GLN A 405 18.27 12.65 -18.34
N GLY A 406 18.99 13.11 -19.37
CA GLY A 406 19.72 14.39 -19.36
C GLY A 406 20.85 14.44 -18.32
N THR A 407 21.46 13.29 -18.06
CA THR A 407 22.51 13.10 -17.04
C THR A 407 23.92 13.35 -17.58
N GLY A 408 24.08 13.43 -18.91
CA GLY A 408 25.36 13.50 -19.60
C GLY A 408 26.12 12.17 -19.62
N GLN A 409 25.50 11.09 -19.16
CA GLN A 409 26.09 9.75 -19.05
C GLN A 409 25.22 8.73 -19.77
N ILE A 410 25.87 7.76 -20.43
CA ILE A 410 25.23 6.68 -21.18
C ILE A 410 25.59 5.37 -20.50
N ASN A 411 24.60 4.55 -20.16
CA ASN A 411 24.82 3.22 -19.60
C ASN A 411 25.07 2.19 -20.73
N PHE A 412 25.89 1.18 -20.48
CA PHE A 412 26.14 0.08 -21.42
C PHE A 412 24.85 -0.58 -21.93
N GLY A 413 23.86 -0.77 -21.04
CA GLY A 413 22.58 -1.35 -21.42
C GLY A 413 21.77 -0.49 -22.40
N GLU A 414 21.85 0.84 -22.27
CA GLU A 414 21.18 1.79 -23.16
C GLU A 414 21.89 1.83 -24.52
N PHE A 415 23.23 1.84 -24.51
CA PHE A 415 24.08 1.78 -25.69
C PHE A 415 23.82 0.53 -26.54
N LEU A 416 23.76 -0.65 -25.92
CA LEU A 416 23.55 -1.92 -26.62
C LEU A 416 22.15 -2.05 -27.22
N ILE A 417 21.13 -1.50 -26.55
CA ILE A 417 19.76 -1.47 -27.08
C ILE A 417 19.70 -0.58 -28.32
N TRP A 418 20.27 0.62 -28.23
CA TRP A 418 20.33 1.55 -29.36
C TRP A 418 21.11 0.99 -30.55
N TRP A 419 22.23 0.30 -30.29
CA TRP A 419 23.06 -0.33 -31.34
C TRP A 419 22.31 -1.41 -32.15
N ARG A 420 21.34 -2.09 -31.52
CA ARG A 420 20.59 -3.20 -32.14
C ARG A 420 19.37 -2.77 -32.95
N GLY A 421 19.02 -1.47 -32.93
CA GLY A 421 17.88 -0.91 -33.66
C GLY A 421 16.61 -0.79 -32.82
#